data_AF-A0A5K1GQN3-F1
#
_entry.id   AF-A0A5K1GQN3-F1
#
_cell.length_a   1.000
_cell.length_b   1.000
_cell.length_c   1.000
_cell.angle_alpha   90.00
_cell.angle_beta   90.00
_cell.angle_gamma   90.00
#
_symmetry.space_group_name_H-M   'P 1'
#
loop_
_entity.id
_entity.type
_entity.pdbx_description
1 polymer ?
#
loop_
_entity_poly.entity_id
_entity_poly.type
_entity_poly.pdbx_seq_one_letter_code
_entity_poly.pdbx_strand_id
1 'polypeptide(L)'
;MEKGLLLTVSPYLVKRRKQHFHFLEQFGVDLILGCNGFIWVGGHAGSEKDYTIEEEHSRSDQNNKSCESSATVEDIPLTVRENICRIANAVRILSELGFYISMEVIMDAVEASIGWNFEIRDMLGAEFYVRIAEREAQRRKSQSKKKI
;
A
#
# COMPACT_ATOMS: atom_id res chain seq x y z
N MET A 1 1.52 -2.71 16.49
CA MET A 1 1.40 -1.99 15.22
C MET A 1 0.60 -0.74 15.52
N GLU A 2 1.23 0.41 15.46
CA GLU A 2 0.60 1.71 15.70
C GLU A 2 0.56 2.47 14.36
N LYS A 3 -0.28 3.50 14.23
CA LYS A 3 -0.23 4.43 13.07
C LYS A 3 -0.51 3.78 11.69
N GLY A 4 -1.50 2.88 11.61
CA GLY A 4 -1.89 2.22 10.37
C GLY A 4 -3.34 1.72 10.37
N LEU A 5 -3.72 1.06 9.28
CA LEU A 5 -5.05 0.47 9.04
C LEU A 5 -4.95 -1.05 8.94
N LEU A 6 -5.83 -1.74 9.66
CA LEU A 6 -6.05 -3.18 9.53
C LEU A 6 -7.27 -3.45 8.67
N LEU A 7 -7.10 -4.23 7.62
CA LEU A 7 -8.14 -4.68 6.70
C LEU A 7 -8.39 -6.17 6.89
N THR A 8 -9.64 -6.57 6.72
CA THR A 8 -10.05 -7.98 6.71
C THR A 8 -10.54 -8.33 5.31
N VAL A 9 -9.93 -9.35 4.72
CA VAL A 9 -10.29 -9.93 3.44
C VAL A 9 -10.52 -11.43 3.61
N SER A 10 -11.11 -12.06 2.60
CA SER A 10 -11.23 -13.51 2.65
C SER A 10 -9.85 -14.19 2.58
N PRO A 11 -9.51 -15.12 3.51
CA PRO A 11 -8.16 -15.71 3.57
C PRO A 11 -7.73 -16.42 2.29
N TYR A 12 -8.69 -16.99 1.55
CA TYR A 12 -8.40 -17.70 0.29
C TYR A 12 -7.91 -16.77 -0.83
N LEU A 13 -8.17 -15.46 -0.73
CA LEU A 13 -7.69 -14.47 -1.69
C LEU A 13 -6.21 -14.15 -1.48
N VAL A 14 -5.68 -14.32 -0.27
CA VAL A 14 -4.28 -13.97 0.04
C VAL A 14 -3.34 -15.04 -0.51
N LYS A 15 -2.52 -14.66 -1.49
CA LYS A 15 -1.55 -15.57 -2.09
C LYS A 15 -0.43 -15.89 -1.10
N ARG A 16 -0.23 -17.17 -0.79
CA ARG A 16 0.89 -17.63 0.04
C ARG A 16 2.22 -17.35 -0.65
N ARG A 17 3.13 -16.67 0.05
CA ARG A 17 4.48 -16.31 -0.39
C ARG A 17 5.48 -16.60 0.73
N LYS A 18 6.79 -16.56 0.44
CA LYS A 18 7.82 -16.71 1.50
C LYS A 18 7.93 -15.46 2.36
N GLN A 19 7.69 -14.28 1.78
CA GLN A 19 7.75 -12.99 2.43
C GLN A 19 6.35 -12.38 2.46
N HIS A 20 5.95 -11.92 3.65
CA HIS A 20 4.65 -11.30 3.92
C HIS A 20 4.78 -9.84 4.39
N PHE A 21 6.00 -9.39 4.67
CA PHE A 21 6.32 -8.04 5.11
C PHE A 21 7.00 -7.32 3.96
N HIS A 22 6.41 -6.20 3.54
CA HIS A 22 6.85 -5.42 2.41
C HIS A 22 6.99 -3.97 2.84
N PHE A 23 8.19 -3.39 2.69
CA PHE A 23 8.38 -1.96 2.81
C PHE A 23 8.26 -1.33 1.42
N LEU A 24 7.33 -0.38 1.28
CA LEU A 24 7.05 0.35 0.05
C LEU A 24 7.77 1.70 0.09
N GLU A 25 9.05 1.69 -0.24
CA GLU A 25 9.94 2.85 -0.14
C GLU A 25 9.44 4.07 -0.91
N GLN A 26 8.79 3.90 -2.06
CA GLN A 26 8.21 5.02 -2.82
C GLN A 26 6.99 5.68 -2.14
N PHE A 27 6.37 5.00 -1.17
CA PHE A 27 5.15 5.44 -0.51
C PHE A 27 5.33 5.74 0.98
N GLY A 28 6.44 5.32 1.57
CA GLY A 28 6.71 5.46 3.00
C GLY A 28 5.82 4.56 3.85
N VAL A 29 5.39 3.42 3.30
CA VAL A 29 4.36 2.55 3.88
C VAL A 29 4.88 1.13 4.05
N ASP A 30 4.63 0.55 5.22
CA ASP A 30 4.78 -0.87 5.49
C ASP A 30 3.46 -1.60 5.20
N LEU A 31 3.56 -2.70 4.44
CA LEU A 31 2.46 -3.56 4.05
C LEU A 31 2.71 -4.99 4.55
N ILE A 32 1.75 -5.53 5.30
CA ILE A 32 1.82 -6.89 5.85
C ILE A 32 0.63 -7.69 5.34
N LEU A 33 0.92 -8.79 4.63
CA LEU A 33 -0.07 -9.68 4.02
C LEU A 33 -0.22 -10.97 4.82
N GLY A 34 -1.09 -10.98 5.82
CA GLY A 34 -1.39 -12.15 6.62
C GLY A 34 -2.16 -13.21 5.83
N CYS A 35 -1.65 -14.45 5.82
CA CYS A 35 -2.33 -15.60 5.19
C CYS A 35 -3.71 -15.92 5.80
N ASN A 36 -4.04 -15.32 6.94
CA ASN A 36 -5.32 -15.43 7.64
C ASN A 36 -6.35 -14.39 7.16
N GLY A 37 -6.05 -13.63 6.11
CA GLY A 37 -6.96 -12.61 5.58
C GLY A 37 -6.83 -11.25 6.31
N PHE A 38 -5.93 -11.11 7.28
CA PHE A 38 -5.62 -9.82 7.87
C PHE A 38 -4.50 -9.14 7.07
N ILE A 39 -4.78 -7.94 6.58
CA ILE A 39 -3.83 -7.11 5.84
C ILE A 39 -3.62 -5.83 6.63
N TRP A 40 -2.38 -5.53 6.99
CA TRP A 40 -2.04 -4.29 7.68
C TRP A 40 -1.27 -3.35 6.77
N VAL A 41 -1.63 -2.08 6.79
CA VAL A 41 -1.02 -1.00 5.99
C VAL A 41 -0.73 0.16 6.94
N GLY A 42 0.52 0.57 7.11
CA GLY A 42 0.87 1.66 8.03
C GLY A 42 2.09 2.44 7.61
N GLY A 43 2.29 3.62 8.19
CA GLY A 43 3.49 4.42 7.91
C GLY A 43 4.75 3.70 8.40
N HIS A 44 5.85 3.84 7.67
CA HIS A 44 7.12 3.23 8.04
C HIS A 44 7.72 3.91 9.28
N ALA A 45 8.04 3.13 10.31
CA ALA A 45 8.66 3.64 11.54
C ALA A 45 10.14 3.96 11.28
N GLY A 46 10.43 5.22 10.96
CA GLY A 46 11.80 5.72 10.70
C GLY A 46 11.91 6.74 9.55
N SER A 47 10.79 7.11 8.91
CA SER A 47 10.77 8.02 7.76
C SER A 47 10.84 9.51 8.15
N GLU A 48 11.78 9.90 9.02
CA GLU A 48 12.03 11.32 9.31
C GLU A 48 13.01 11.98 8.30
N LYS A 49 13.56 11.26 7.31
CA LYS A 49 14.76 11.78 6.60
C LYS A 49 14.83 11.78 5.07
N ASP A 50 13.79 11.47 4.29
CA ASP A 50 14.00 11.44 2.82
C ASP A 50 12.86 11.86 1.87
N TYR A 51 11.78 12.48 2.36
CA TYR A 51 10.80 13.14 1.48
C TYR A 51 10.92 14.65 1.54
N THR A 52 12.06 15.19 1.11
CA THR A 52 12.16 16.62 0.79
C THR A 52 12.65 16.74 -0.64
N ILE A 53 11.72 17.13 -1.53
CA ILE A 53 12.09 17.78 -2.78
C ILE A 53 12.90 19.02 -2.38
N GLU A 54 14.12 19.06 -2.89
CA GLU A 54 15.18 20.06 -2.73
C GLU A 54 14.71 21.45 -2.27
N GLU A 55 15.10 21.87 -1.07
CA GLU A 55 15.53 23.23 -0.74
C GLU A 55 16.25 23.26 0.63
N GLU A 56 17.57 23.41 0.54
CA GLU A 56 18.61 23.90 1.47
C GLU A 56 18.50 23.86 3.02
N HIS A 57 19.69 23.56 3.59
CA HIS A 57 20.28 24.00 4.87
C HIS A 57 20.29 23.05 6.11
N SER A 58 21.50 22.50 6.33
CA SER A 58 22.23 22.43 7.61
C SER A 58 21.92 21.35 8.67
N ARG A 59 22.96 20.52 8.89
CA ARG A 59 23.59 20.14 10.18
C ARG A 59 23.00 18.99 11.03
N SER A 60 23.78 17.89 10.97
CA SER A 60 24.48 17.21 12.07
C SER A 60 23.73 16.35 13.11
N ASP A 61 24.28 15.15 13.23
CA ASP A 61 24.58 14.36 14.43
C ASP A 61 23.63 13.26 14.92
N GLN A 62 24.29 12.09 15.06
CA GLN A 62 23.84 10.84 15.62
C GLN A 62 23.68 10.97 17.15
N ASN A 63 22.63 10.39 17.73
CA ASN A 63 22.80 9.65 18.98
C ASN A 63 21.64 8.69 19.28
N ASN A 64 22.01 7.47 19.69
CA ASN A 64 21.14 6.48 20.33
C ASN A 64 20.59 7.02 21.66
N LYS A 65 19.30 6.82 21.94
CA LYS A 65 18.79 6.68 23.33
C LYS A 65 17.44 5.98 23.38
N SER A 66 17.36 5.06 24.33
CA SER A 66 16.27 4.16 24.69
C SER A 66 15.12 4.83 25.44
N CYS A 67 13.94 4.19 25.32
CA CYS A 67 12.90 3.97 26.33
C CYS A 67 12.19 5.19 26.97
N GLU A 68 10.87 5.22 26.72
CA GLU A 68 9.82 5.89 27.51
C GLU A 68 9.97 7.40 27.75
N SER A 69 9.49 8.18 26.79
CA SER A 69 9.07 9.55 27.04
C SER A 69 7.85 9.87 26.20
N SER A 70 6.74 10.21 26.89
CA SER A 70 5.58 10.97 26.42
C SER A 70 5.42 11.01 24.90
N ALA A 71 4.61 10.09 24.34
CA ALA A 71 4.34 9.99 22.92
C ALA A 71 3.75 11.31 22.39
N THR A 72 4.63 12.26 22.06
CA THR A 72 4.39 13.22 21.00
C THR A 72 4.03 12.36 19.81
N VAL A 73 2.75 12.33 19.47
CA VAL A 73 2.26 11.66 18.27
C VAL A 73 3.00 12.34 17.13
N GLU A 74 4.14 11.78 16.72
CA GLU A 74 4.78 12.22 15.48
C GLU A 74 3.73 12.02 14.40
N ASP A 75 3.20 13.15 13.92
CA ASP A 75 2.12 13.16 12.96
C ASP A 75 2.63 12.56 11.66
N ILE A 76 2.03 11.43 11.26
CA ILE A 76 2.28 10.80 9.97
C ILE A 76 2.03 11.87 8.89
N PRO A 77 2.97 12.18 7.99
CA PRO A 77 2.76 13.19 6.95
C PRO A 77 1.49 12.94 6.14
N LEU A 78 0.83 14.02 5.68
CA LEU A 78 -0.41 13.92 4.91
C LEU A 78 -0.26 12.99 3.69
N THR A 79 0.86 13.12 2.99
CA THR A 79 1.22 12.30 1.82
C THR A 79 1.27 10.81 2.15
N VAL A 80 1.88 10.43 3.27
CA VAL A 80 1.94 9.03 3.73
C VAL A 80 0.54 8.53 4.11
N ARG A 81 -0.29 9.36 4.76
CA ARG A 81 -1.68 8.99 5.08
C ARG A 81 -2.51 8.76 3.81
N GLU A 82 -2.34 9.60 2.79
CA GLU A 82 -2.96 9.43 1.48
C GLU A 82 -2.51 8.12 0.81
N ASN A 83 -1.22 7.79 0.87
CA ASN A 83 -0.69 6.54 0.35
C ASN A 83 -1.28 5.32 1.08
N ILE A 84 -1.36 5.36 2.42
CA ILE A 84 -2.01 4.31 3.22
C ILE A 84 -3.44 4.11 2.76
N CYS A 85 -4.22 5.18 2.59
CA CYS A 85 -5.60 5.12 2.12
C CYS A 85 -5.72 4.57 0.70
N ARG A 86 -4.82 4.98 -0.21
CA ARG A 86 -4.80 4.50 -1.61
C ARG A 86 -4.52 3.00 -1.68
N ILE A 87 -3.50 2.53 -0.96
CA ILE A 87 -3.17 1.10 -0.85
C ILE A 87 -4.32 0.31 -0.22
N ALA A 88 -4.92 0.86 0.85
CA ALA A 88 -6.05 0.22 1.50
C ALA A 88 -7.26 0.07 0.58
N ASN A 89 -7.58 1.11 -0.21
CA ASN A 89 -8.65 1.04 -1.19
C ASN A 89 -8.35 0.03 -2.29
N ALA A 90 -7.11 -0.02 -2.79
CA ALA A 90 -6.69 -1.06 -3.74
C ALA A 90 -6.96 -2.48 -3.19
N VAL A 91 -6.61 -2.74 -1.93
CA VAL A 91 -6.90 -4.03 -1.27
C VAL A 91 -8.40 -4.33 -1.20
N ARG A 92 -9.23 -3.35 -0.82
CA ARG A 92 -10.70 -3.51 -0.75
C ARG A 92 -11.30 -3.89 -2.10
N ILE A 93 -10.93 -3.16 -3.15
CA ILE A 93 -11.46 -3.36 -4.51
C ILE A 93 -11.08 -4.74 -5.03
N LEU A 94 -9.82 -5.13 -4.84
CA LEU A 94 -9.35 -6.48 -5.22
C LEU A 94 -10.09 -7.58 -4.44
N SER A 95 -10.36 -7.36 -3.15
CA SER A 95 -11.12 -8.30 -2.33
C SER A 95 -12.56 -8.44 -2.80
N GLU A 96 -13.24 -7.32 -3.08
CA GLU A 96 -14.63 -7.31 -3.53
C GLU A 96 -14.80 -7.89 -4.94
N LEU A 97 -13.82 -7.67 -5.83
CA LEU A 97 -13.77 -8.31 -7.15
C LEU A 97 -13.37 -9.79 -7.09
N GLY A 98 -13.01 -10.31 -5.91
CA GLY A 98 -12.60 -11.71 -5.72
C GLY A 98 -11.27 -12.06 -6.38
N PHE A 99 -10.37 -11.08 -6.51
CA PHE A 99 -9.05 -11.28 -7.11
C PHE A 99 -8.01 -11.72 -6.08
N TYR A 100 -7.01 -12.49 -6.53
CA TYR A 100 -5.90 -12.86 -5.67
C TYR A 100 -5.15 -11.61 -5.21
N ILE A 101 -4.97 -11.50 -3.91
CA ILE A 101 -4.26 -10.43 -3.24
C ILE A 101 -2.81 -10.87 -3.07
N SER A 102 -1.93 -10.19 -3.80
CA SER A 102 -0.49 -10.27 -3.64
C SER A 102 0.10 -8.88 -3.83
N MET A 103 1.33 -8.70 -3.33
CA MET A 103 2.07 -7.44 -3.45
C MET A 103 2.03 -6.88 -4.89
N GLU A 104 2.27 -7.73 -5.88
CA GLU A 104 2.31 -7.30 -7.28
C GLU A 104 0.95 -6.81 -7.81
N VAL A 105 -0.16 -7.42 -7.37
CA VAL A 105 -1.51 -7.03 -7.81
C VAL A 105 -1.99 -5.78 -7.09
N ILE A 106 -1.64 -5.61 -5.81
CA ILE A 106 -1.93 -4.39 -5.05
C ILE A 106 -1.23 -3.20 -5.70
N MET A 107 0.06 -3.35 -6.03
CA MET A 107 0.83 -2.27 -6.64
C MET A 107 0.32 -1.91 -8.03
N ASP A 108 -0.03 -2.90 -8.87
CA ASP A 108 -0.64 -2.62 -10.19
C ASP A 108 -1.95 -1.83 -10.05
N ALA A 109 -2.77 -2.10 -9.03
CA ALA A 109 -3.99 -1.33 -8.78
C ALA A 109 -3.70 0.09 -8.26
N VAL A 110 -2.68 0.26 -7.40
CA VAL A 110 -2.23 1.59 -6.94
C VAL A 110 -1.67 2.41 -8.10
N GLU A 111 -0.79 1.85 -8.91
CA GLU A 111 -0.23 2.49 -10.10
C GLU A 111 -1.32 2.82 -11.12
N ALA A 112 -2.30 1.94 -11.33
CA ALA A 112 -3.45 2.23 -12.19
C ALA A 112 -4.28 3.41 -11.66
N SER A 113 -4.49 3.50 -10.34
CA SER A 113 -5.20 4.64 -9.75
C SER A 113 -4.48 5.97 -9.97
N ILE A 114 -3.16 5.97 -9.94
CA ILE A 114 -2.34 7.17 -10.20
C ILE A 114 -2.34 7.48 -11.70
N GLY A 115 -2.09 6.48 -12.55
CA GLY A 115 -2.01 6.66 -14.01
C GLY A 115 -3.32 7.04 -14.68
N TRP A 116 -4.46 6.65 -14.11
CA TRP A 116 -5.79 7.10 -14.55
C TRP A 116 -6.27 8.38 -13.85
N ASN A 117 -5.44 8.98 -13.00
CA ASN A 117 -5.74 10.19 -12.26
C ASN A 117 -7.00 10.09 -11.38
N PHE A 118 -7.23 8.93 -10.73
CA PHE A 118 -8.29 8.78 -9.74
C PHE A 118 -7.86 9.37 -8.39
N GLU A 119 -8.73 10.18 -7.81
CA GLU A 119 -8.66 10.56 -6.40
C GLU A 119 -8.92 9.35 -5.51
N ILE A 120 -8.34 9.37 -4.30
CA ILE A 120 -8.46 8.26 -3.34
C ILE A 120 -9.92 7.97 -2.98
N ARG A 121 -10.73 9.03 -2.86
CA ARG A 121 -12.17 8.95 -2.55
C ARG A 121 -12.95 8.22 -3.66
N ASP A 122 -12.53 8.38 -4.90
CA ASP A 122 -13.27 7.89 -6.06
C ASP A 122 -12.87 6.46 -6.46
N MET A 123 -11.79 5.93 -5.87
CA MET A 123 -11.34 4.55 -6.10
C MET A 123 -12.41 3.50 -5.74
N LEU A 124 -13.30 3.81 -4.79
CA LEU A 124 -14.37 2.89 -4.40
C LEU A 124 -15.64 3.04 -5.28
N GLY A 125 -15.59 3.87 -6.32
CA GLY A 125 -16.69 4.07 -7.27
C GLY A 125 -16.76 2.99 -8.35
N ALA A 126 -17.97 2.76 -8.89
CA ALA A 126 -18.23 1.72 -9.89
C ALA A 126 -17.33 1.82 -11.14
N GLU A 127 -16.97 3.04 -11.58
CA GLU A 127 -16.07 3.23 -12.71
C GLU A 127 -14.72 2.55 -12.45
N PHE A 128 -14.13 2.76 -11.27
CA PHE A 128 -12.83 2.21 -10.96
C PHE A 128 -12.86 0.68 -10.82
N TYR A 129 -13.95 0.10 -10.29
CA TYR A 129 -14.15 -1.36 -10.24
C TYR A 129 -14.13 -1.97 -11.64
N VAL A 130 -14.89 -1.38 -12.56
CA VAL A 130 -14.97 -1.87 -13.95
C VAL A 130 -13.59 -1.80 -14.60
N ARG A 131 -12.88 -0.67 -14.46
CA ARG A 131 -11.55 -0.50 -15.05
C ARG A 131 -10.53 -1.49 -14.50
N ILE A 132 -10.52 -1.75 -13.19
CA ILE A 132 -9.64 -2.75 -12.57
C ILE A 132 -9.99 -4.16 -13.04
N ALA A 133 -11.28 -4.50 -13.13
CA ALA A 133 -11.72 -5.81 -13.64
C ALA A 133 -11.32 -6.04 -15.11
N GLU A 134 -11.50 -5.03 -15.96
CA GLU A 134 -11.09 -5.07 -17.36
C GLU A 134 -9.57 -5.23 -17.50
N ARG A 135 -8.80 -4.45 -16.72
CA ARG A 135 -7.34 -4.54 -16.69
C ARG A 135 -6.86 -5.93 -16.26
N GLU A 136 -7.46 -6.50 -15.22
CA GLU A 136 -7.16 -7.86 -14.77
C GLU A 136 -7.47 -8.91 -15.85
N ALA A 137 -8.61 -8.79 -16.52
CA ALA A 137 -8.98 -9.68 -17.63
C ALA A 137 -7.98 -9.60 -18.79
N GLN A 138 -7.51 -8.40 -19.15
CA GLN A 138 -6.48 -8.21 -20.17
C GLN A 138 -5.15 -8.84 -19.76
N ARG A 139 -4.72 -8.66 -18.49
CA ARG A 139 -3.50 -9.28 -17.96
C ARG A 139 -3.52 -10.79 -18.10
N ARG A 140 -4.63 -11.45 -17.74
CA ARG A 140 -4.81 -12.90 -17.85
C ARG A 140 -4.78 -13.38 -19.30
N LYS A 141 -5.42 -12.66 -20.23
CA LYS A 141 -5.36 -12.96 -21.67
C LYS A 141 -3.92 -12.92 -22.20
N SER A 142 -3.15 -11.90 -21.82
CA SER A 142 -1.75 -11.75 -22.24
C SER A 142 -0.84 -12.83 -21.67
N GLN A 143 -1.05 -13.26 -20.42
CA GLN A 143 -0.29 -14.37 -19.83
C GLN A 143 -0.59 -15.71 -20.50
N SER A 144 -1.82 -15.94 -20.94
CA SER A 144 -2.20 -17.15 -21.68
C SER A 144 -1.50 -17.24 -23.04
N LYS A 145 -1.33 -16.11 -23.74
CA LYS A 145 -0.66 -16.07 -25.05
C LYS A 145 0.85 -16.34 -24.98
N LYS A 146 1.49 -16.00 -23.85
CA LYS A 146 2.94 -16.21 -23.64
C LYS A 146 3.31 -17.66 -23.30
N LYS A 147 2.33 -18.52 -23.04
CA LYS A 147 2.52 -19.93 -22.67
C LYS A 147 2.36 -20.90 -23.85
N ILE A 148 2.06 -20.38 -25.04
CA ILE A 148 1.96 -21.11 -26.32
C ILE A 148 3.21 -20.77 -27.12
#